data_AF-A0A820BZP3-F1
#
_entry.id   AF-A0A820BZP3-F1
#
_cell.length_a   1.000
_cell.length_b   1.000
_cell.length_c   1.000
_cell.angle_alpha   90.00
_cell.angle_beta   90.00
_cell.angle_gamma   90.00
#
_symmetry.space_group_name_H-M   'P 1'
#
loop_
_entity.id
_entity.type
_entity.pdbx_description
1 polymer ?
#
loop_
_entity_poly.entity_id
_entity_poly.type
_entity_poly.pdbx_seq_one_letter_code
_entity_poly.pdbx_strand_id
1 'polypeptide(L)'
;MVTTNYFIRQNITDEEIDALPEILTLLKSRFGINSSNEIKIHFGMGVAPLFSALVRTYVEQHGIMVFPQGAYGYFYATAMYYNARIKIILTSANNQFKISPSELSLVINDTANCWIYLNFPLVNPTGARYGASEIEAILSVPGISNATSIMDIIFSGLEFEKSAETYQLDKLFDDGKIKYAVLGGISKEFAGAGLRFEYLIYGLLNKQDSFLLKTLEEQRCTLRSRADRLSKTLTECGWKILPSQGGLFMVASPANYFNKVIEVSSSSGKFSYTVNGSNIHKALFYTTGLLINNDIWTGIKGYCRFVLSVSADVFEKALLAVRKFHALVS
;
A
#
# COMPACT_ATOMS: atom_id res chain seq x y z
N MET A 1 -25.39 30.45 27.71
CA MET A 1 -24.72 29.24 28.21
C MET A 1 -24.38 28.41 26.99
N VAL A 2 -23.09 28.30 26.70
CA VAL A 2 -22.53 27.55 25.56
C VAL A 2 -22.50 26.08 25.94
N THR A 3 -23.13 25.24 25.12
CA THR A 3 -22.60 23.94 24.62
C THR A 3 -23.61 23.37 23.62
N THR A 4 -23.34 23.54 22.32
CA THR A 4 -23.96 22.77 21.25
C THR A 4 -23.10 21.52 21.01
N ASN A 5 -23.57 20.37 21.46
CA ASN A 5 -23.04 19.06 21.10
C ASN A 5 -23.40 18.78 19.63
N TYR A 6 -22.47 19.01 18.70
CA TYR A 6 -22.64 18.58 17.30
C TYR A 6 -22.36 17.07 17.18
N PHE A 7 -23.42 16.30 17.43
CA PHE A 7 -23.82 15.01 16.83
C PHE A 7 -22.96 13.74 17.05
N ILE A 8 -23.23 13.07 18.17
CA ILE A 8 -23.16 11.60 18.28
C ILE A 8 -24.25 11.01 17.37
N ARG A 9 -23.91 10.18 16.39
CA ARG A 9 -24.89 9.40 15.61
C ARG A 9 -25.06 8.02 16.26
N GLN A 10 -26.19 7.79 16.92
CA GLN A 10 -26.72 6.44 17.17
C GLN A 10 -27.71 6.13 16.04
N ASN A 11 -27.86 4.86 15.64
CA ASN A 11 -28.75 4.41 14.57
C ASN A 11 -28.36 4.87 13.14
N ILE A 12 -27.08 4.72 12.77
CA ILE A 12 -26.64 4.91 11.39
C ILE A 12 -27.21 3.77 10.53
N THR A 13 -27.88 4.07 9.41
CA THR A 13 -28.40 3.04 8.50
C THR A 13 -27.32 2.50 7.57
N ASP A 14 -27.53 1.33 6.98
CA ASP A 14 -26.60 0.77 5.99
C ASP A 14 -26.46 1.70 4.77
N GLU A 15 -27.54 2.39 4.35
CA GLU A 15 -27.48 3.36 3.26
C GLU A 15 -26.61 4.59 3.59
N GLU A 16 -26.57 5.03 4.85
CA GLU A 16 -25.79 6.19 5.27
C GLU A 16 -24.27 5.94 5.35
N ILE A 17 -23.84 4.68 5.33
CA ILE A 17 -22.43 4.27 5.32
C ILE A 17 -22.02 3.60 4.02
N ASP A 18 -22.94 3.39 3.09
CA ASP A 18 -22.65 2.82 1.79
C ASP A 18 -21.99 3.86 0.89
N ALA A 19 -20.69 3.73 0.69
CA ALA A 19 -19.92 4.58 -0.21
C ALA A 19 -19.99 4.14 -1.68
N LEU A 20 -20.65 3.01 -1.98
CA LEU A 20 -20.71 2.44 -3.32
C LEU A 20 -21.35 3.38 -4.35
N PRO A 21 -22.49 4.06 -4.08
CA PRO A 21 -23.14 4.92 -5.08
C PRO A 21 -22.22 6.06 -5.57
N GLU A 22 -21.46 6.66 -4.66
CA GLU A 22 -20.52 7.75 -4.97
C GLU A 22 -19.32 7.22 -5.76
N ILE A 23 -18.78 6.05 -5.39
CA ILE A 23 -17.68 5.42 -6.10
C ILE A 23 -18.11 5.07 -7.53
N LEU A 24 -19.28 4.45 -7.72
CA LEU A 24 -19.80 4.13 -9.05
C LEU A 24 -20.04 5.39 -9.89
N THR A 25 -20.54 6.47 -9.28
CA THR A 25 -20.72 7.76 -9.96
C THR A 25 -19.38 8.34 -10.43
N LEU A 26 -18.34 8.27 -9.59
CA LEU A 26 -16.99 8.71 -9.95
C LEU A 26 -16.42 7.87 -11.09
N LEU A 27 -16.53 6.54 -11.02
CA LEU A 27 -16.00 5.64 -12.03
C LEU A 27 -16.72 5.78 -13.37
N LYS A 28 -18.04 5.96 -13.35
CA LYS A 28 -18.81 6.24 -14.56
C LYS A 28 -18.40 7.57 -15.19
N SER A 29 -18.29 8.63 -14.40
CA SER A 29 -17.98 9.97 -14.92
C SER A 29 -16.55 10.11 -15.45
N ARG A 30 -15.57 9.50 -14.80
CA ARG A 30 -14.14 9.60 -15.19
C ARG A 30 -13.68 8.50 -16.11
N PHE A 31 -14.17 7.28 -15.90
CA PHE A 31 -13.67 6.07 -16.55
C PHE A 31 -14.74 5.34 -17.36
N GLY A 32 -15.93 5.91 -17.52
CA GLY A 32 -17.01 5.29 -18.31
C GLY A 32 -17.50 3.96 -17.75
N ILE A 33 -17.00 3.49 -16.60
CA ILE A 33 -17.28 2.15 -16.08
C ILE A 33 -18.73 2.12 -15.59
N ASN A 34 -19.58 1.42 -16.34
CA ASN A 34 -20.99 1.24 -16.02
C ASN A 34 -21.21 -0.02 -15.16
N SER A 35 -22.17 0.04 -14.23
CA SER A 35 -22.48 -1.00 -13.26
C SER A 35 -23.44 -2.07 -13.80
N SER A 36 -23.33 -2.47 -15.07
CA SER A 36 -24.33 -3.27 -15.81
C SER A 36 -24.43 -4.76 -15.40
N ASN A 37 -24.27 -5.02 -14.11
CA ASN A 37 -24.48 -6.26 -13.35
C ASN A 37 -23.17 -7.00 -13.03
N GLU A 38 -22.92 -7.21 -11.72
CA GLU A 38 -21.80 -7.98 -11.12
C GLU A 38 -20.48 -7.26 -10.83
N ILE A 39 -20.42 -5.92 -10.79
CA ILE A 39 -19.25 -5.25 -10.19
C ILE A 39 -19.24 -5.50 -8.68
N LYS A 40 -18.28 -6.30 -8.22
CA LYS A 40 -18.00 -6.50 -6.79
C LYS A 40 -16.89 -5.56 -6.35
N ILE A 41 -17.13 -4.88 -5.24
CA ILE A 41 -16.20 -3.94 -4.62
C ILE A 41 -15.65 -4.53 -3.32
N HIS A 42 -14.35 -4.31 -3.08
CA HIS A 42 -13.73 -4.57 -1.78
C HIS A 42 -13.10 -3.30 -1.25
N PHE A 43 -13.36 -3.00 0.01
CA PHE A 43 -12.70 -1.91 0.72
C PHE A 43 -11.46 -2.41 1.44
N GLY A 44 -10.43 -1.57 1.50
CA GLY A 44 -9.17 -1.88 2.15
C GLY A 44 -8.57 -0.67 2.85
N MET A 45 -7.75 -0.95 3.87
CA MET A 45 -7.04 0.05 4.67
C MET A 45 -5.82 0.62 3.92
N GLY A 46 -6.01 1.04 2.67
CA GLY A 46 -4.95 1.33 1.71
C GLY A 46 -5.12 0.56 0.39
N VAL A 47 -4.60 1.10 -0.72
CA VAL A 47 -4.34 0.28 -1.92
C VAL A 47 -3.31 -0.82 -1.66
N ALA A 48 -2.42 -0.62 -0.69
CA ALA A 48 -1.37 -1.57 -0.30
C ALA A 48 -1.89 -2.98 0.10
N PRO A 49 -2.79 -3.12 1.10
CA PRO A 49 -3.36 -4.43 1.44
C PRO A 49 -4.20 -5.03 0.31
N LEU A 50 -4.92 -4.21 -0.47
CA LEU A 50 -5.70 -4.68 -1.62
C LEU A 50 -4.77 -5.27 -2.70
N PHE A 51 -3.70 -4.57 -3.06
CA PHE A 51 -2.69 -5.06 -3.99
C PHE A 51 -1.96 -6.30 -3.44
N SER A 52 -1.63 -6.33 -2.14
CA SER A 52 -1.05 -7.50 -1.48
C SER A 52 -1.94 -8.73 -1.60
N ALA A 53 -3.26 -8.55 -1.46
CA ALA A 53 -4.22 -9.62 -1.56
C ALA A 53 -4.38 -10.09 -3.02
N LEU A 54 -4.44 -9.18 -4.00
CA LEU A 54 -4.32 -9.53 -5.43
C LEU A 54 -3.05 -10.32 -5.70
N VAL A 55 -1.93 -9.90 -5.08
CA VAL A 55 -0.63 -10.49 -5.36
C VAL A 55 -0.57 -11.95 -4.98
N ARG A 56 -1.01 -12.22 -3.75
CA ARG A 56 -1.03 -13.57 -3.23
C ARG A 56 -1.93 -14.47 -4.09
N THR A 57 -3.08 -13.96 -4.53
CA THR A 57 -4.02 -14.71 -5.35
C THR A 57 -3.37 -15.20 -6.64
N TYR A 58 -2.65 -14.35 -7.38
CA TYR A 58 -2.04 -14.81 -8.63
C TYR A 58 -0.83 -15.74 -8.41
N VAL A 59 -0.09 -15.60 -7.31
CA VAL A 59 1.02 -16.50 -7.00
C VAL A 59 0.51 -17.94 -6.88
N GLU A 60 -0.65 -18.12 -6.25
CA GLU A 60 -1.31 -19.43 -6.19
C GLU A 60 -1.79 -19.94 -7.55
N GLN A 61 -2.03 -19.03 -8.50
CA GLN A 61 -2.37 -19.39 -9.88
C GLN A 61 -1.15 -19.60 -10.79
N HIS A 62 0.07 -19.56 -10.23
CA HIS A 62 1.32 -19.60 -10.99
C HIS A 62 1.43 -18.50 -12.07
N GLY A 63 0.83 -17.33 -11.80
CA GLY A 63 0.87 -16.17 -12.70
C GLY A 63 2.23 -15.47 -12.74
N ILE A 64 2.43 -14.65 -13.77
CA ILE A 64 3.60 -13.78 -13.93
C ILE A 64 3.16 -12.33 -13.74
N MET A 65 3.72 -11.65 -12.75
CA MET A 65 3.47 -10.22 -12.55
C MET A 65 4.32 -9.40 -13.53
N VAL A 66 3.68 -8.48 -14.23
CA VAL A 66 4.32 -7.62 -15.23
C VAL A 66 4.23 -6.19 -14.74
N PHE A 67 5.39 -5.54 -14.54
CA PHE A 67 5.46 -4.14 -14.13
C PHE A 67 6.13 -3.28 -15.21
N PRO A 68 5.68 -2.04 -15.43
CA PRO A 68 6.49 -1.04 -16.10
C PRO A 68 7.75 -0.72 -15.28
N GLN A 69 8.85 -0.43 -15.96
CA GLN A 69 10.05 0.10 -15.32
C GLN A 69 9.71 1.37 -14.55
N GLY A 70 10.15 1.44 -13.29
CA GLY A 70 9.86 2.57 -12.40
C GLY A 70 8.50 2.50 -11.70
N ALA A 71 7.75 1.38 -11.80
CA ALA A 71 6.53 1.17 -11.03
C ALA A 71 6.72 1.41 -9.52
N TYR A 72 5.63 1.74 -8.83
CA TYR A 72 5.65 2.07 -7.41
C TYR A 72 6.36 0.98 -6.58
N GLY A 73 7.47 1.35 -5.95
CA GLY A 73 8.40 0.40 -5.34
C GLY A 73 7.80 -0.50 -4.26
N TYR A 74 6.74 -0.03 -3.58
CA TYR A 74 6.00 -0.86 -2.62
C TYR A 74 5.35 -2.07 -3.31
N PHE A 75 4.69 -1.89 -4.45
CA PHE A 75 4.02 -2.98 -5.16
C PHE A 75 5.02 -3.98 -5.75
N TYR A 76 6.13 -3.49 -6.28
CA TYR A 76 7.24 -4.36 -6.69
C TYR A 76 7.78 -5.19 -5.51
N ALA A 77 8.01 -4.54 -4.36
CA ALA A 77 8.46 -5.23 -3.14
C ALA A 77 7.42 -6.23 -2.62
N THR A 78 6.13 -5.93 -2.71
CA THR A 78 5.05 -6.86 -2.37
C THR A 78 5.08 -8.10 -3.26
N ALA A 79 5.23 -7.94 -4.58
CA ALA A 79 5.36 -9.08 -5.50
C ALA A 79 6.58 -9.96 -5.15
N MET A 80 7.73 -9.33 -4.88
CA MET A 80 8.94 -10.02 -4.42
C MET A 80 8.72 -10.76 -3.09
N TYR A 81 8.03 -10.14 -2.14
CA TYR A 81 7.72 -10.74 -0.83
C TYR A 81 6.94 -12.06 -0.95
N TYR A 82 6.01 -12.14 -1.90
CA TYR A 82 5.25 -13.36 -2.17
C TYR A 82 5.94 -14.32 -3.16
N ASN A 83 7.22 -14.10 -3.49
CA ASN A 83 7.99 -14.90 -4.45
C ASN A 83 7.31 -15.01 -5.83
N ALA A 84 6.67 -13.92 -6.27
CA ALA A 84 6.09 -13.85 -7.59
C ALA A 84 7.16 -13.93 -8.68
N ARG A 85 6.82 -14.57 -9.80
CA ARG A 85 7.60 -14.43 -11.04
C ARG A 85 7.32 -13.05 -11.61
N ILE A 86 8.36 -12.27 -11.86
CA ILE A 86 8.23 -10.89 -12.32
C ILE A 86 8.88 -10.71 -13.69
N LYS A 87 8.18 -10.03 -14.61
CA LYS A 87 8.73 -9.47 -15.84
C LYS A 87 8.60 -7.94 -15.80
N ILE A 88 9.53 -7.25 -16.46
CA ILE A 88 9.56 -5.79 -16.55
C ILE A 88 9.32 -5.37 -18.00
N ILE A 89 8.40 -4.43 -18.21
CA ILE A 89 8.26 -3.67 -19.45
C ILE A 89 9.27 -2.52 -19.35
N LEU A 90 10.29 -2.55 -20.20
CA LEU A 90 11.27 -1.46 -20.27
C LEU A 90 10.58 -0.22 -20.84
N THR A 91 10.79 0.93 -20.19
CA THR A 91 10.27 2.22 -20.62
C THR A 91 11.45 3.18 -20.82
N SER A 92 11.19 4.38 -21.34
CA SER A 92 12.25 5.35 -21.60
C SER A 92 11.86 6.76 -21.21
N ALA A 93 12.87 7.57 -20.88
CA ALA A 93 12.69 8.99 -20.61
C ALA A 93 12.08 9.76 -21.80
N ASN A 94 12.35 9.31 -23.04
CA ASN A 94 11.80 9.90 -24.26
C ASN A 94 10.25 9.84 -24.29
N ASN A 95 9.66 8.81 -23.68
CA ASN A 95 8.22 8.68 -23.50
C ASN A 95 7.79 8.95 -22.05
N GLN A 96 8.59 9.70 -21.28
CA GLN A 96 8.33 10.05 -19.88
C GLN A 96 8.07 8.83 -18.96
N PHE A 97 8.67 7.69 -19.32
CA PHE A 97 8.48 6.38 -18.68
C PHE A 97 7.05 5.84 -18.73
N LYS A 98 6.20 6.36 -19.63
CA LYS A 98 4.97 5.69 -20.03
C LYS A 98 5.29 4.41 -20.80
N ILE A 99 4.39 3.44 -20.77
CA ILE A 99 4.44 2.28 -21.66
C ILE A 99 3.77 2.61 -22.99
N SER A 100 4.24 1.98 -24.05
CA SER A 100 3.60 1.98 -25.37
C SER A 100 2.99 0.60 -25.69
N PRO A 101 2.05 0.51 -26.64
CA PRO A 101 1.49 -0.77 -27.08
C PRO A 101 2.54 -1.76 -27.61
N SER A 102 3.59 -1.28 -28.28
CA SER A 102 4.67 -2.12 -28.80
C SER A 102 5.55 -2.68 -27.68
N GLU A 103 5.95 -1.86 -26.70
CA GLU A 103 6.70 -2.30 -25.52
C GLU A 103 5.93 -3.34 -24.70
N LEU A 104 4.62 -3.12 -24.53
CA LEU A 104 3.75 -4.08 -23.84
C LEU A 104 3.66 -5.41 -24.62
N SER A 105 3.44 -5.36 -25.94
CA SER A 105 3.32 -6.55 -26.80
C SER A 105 4.54 -7.46 -26.72
N LEU A 106 5.75 -6.88 -26.69
CA LEU A 106 7.01 -7.62 -26.57
C LEU A 106 7.08 -8.48 -25.30
N VAL A 107 6.39 -8.06 -24.23
CA VAL A 107 6.39 -8.78 -22.97
C VAL A 107 5.25 -9.79 -22.91
N ILE A 108 4.03 -9.40 -23.32
CA ILE A 108 2.83 -10.19 -23.02
C ILE A 108 2.50 -11.27 -24.06
N ASN A 109 2.92 -11.12 -25.32
CA ASN A 109 2.58 -12.07 -26.38
C ASN A 109 3.10 -13.49 -26.10
N ASP A 110 4.28 -13.60 -25.48
CA ASP A 110 4.89 -14.88 -25.11
C ASP A 110 4.74 -15.20 -23.62
N THR A 111 3.86 -14.49 -22.90
CA THR A 111 3.66 -14.67 -21.46
C THR A 111 2.25 -15.11 -21.14
N ALA A 112 2.06 -16.41 -20.99
CA ALA A 112 0.81 -16.98 -20.49
C ALA A 112 0.54 -16.54 -19.03
N ASN A 113 -0.74 -16.31 -18.70
CA ASN A 113 -1.22 -16.00 -17.35
C ASN A 113 -0.49 -14.81 -16.69
N CYS A 114 -0.31 -13.71 -17.44
CA CYS A 114 0.30 -12.50 -16.92
C CYS A 114 -0.72 -11.58 -16.24
N TRP A 115 -0.26 -10.90 -15.18
CA TRP A 115 -1.01 -9.88 -14.46
C TRP A 115 -0.25 -8.57 -14.61
N ILE A 116 -0.83 -7.60 -15.29
CA ILE A 116 -0.14 -6.40 -15.76
C ILE A 116 -0.53 -5.24 -14.86
N TYR A 117 0.45 -4.67 -14.16
CA TYR A 117 0.24 -3.47 -13.36
C TYR A 117 0.33 -2.21 -14.24
N LEU A 118 -0.75 -1.45 -14.27
CA LEU A 118 -0.92 -0.23 -15.06
C LEU A 118 -1.30 0.90 -14.12
N ASN A 119 -0.50 1.96 -14.05
CA ASN A 119 -0.83 3.14 -13.26
C ASN A 119 -1.41 4.20 -14.18
N PHE A 120 -2.74 4.36 -14.12
CA PHE A 120 -3.52 5.25 -14.96
C PHE A 120 -4.26 6.27 -14.11
N PRO A 121 -4.70 7.40 -14.69
CA PRO A 121 -4.13 8.02 -15.87
C PRO A 121 -2.76 8.66 -15.59
N LEU A 122 -2.37 8.80 -14.33
CA LEU A 122 -1.10 9.41 -13.91
C LEU A 122 -0.11 8.34 -13.44
N VAL A 123 1.09 8.40 -14.01
CA VAL A 123 2.20 7.52 -13.63
C VAL A 123 2.83 8.00 -12.33
N ASN A 124 2.89 7.13 -11.32
CA ASN A 124 3.79 7.30 -10.18
C ASN A 124 5.09 6.52 -10.47
N PRO A 125 6.29 7.14 -10.37
CA PRO A 125 6.59 8.44 -9.75
C PRO A 125 6.70 9.64 -10.69
N THR A 126 6.58 9.47 -12.00
CA THR A 126 6.98 10.52 -12.97
C THR A 126 5.97 11.65 -13.12
N GLY A 127 4.72 11.44 -12.75
CA GLY A 127 3.61 12.35 -13.00
C GLY A 127 3.15 12.40 -14.45
N ALA A 128 3.71 11.56 -15.34
CA ALA A 128 3.32 11.52 -16.74
C ALA A 128 1.85 11.11 -16.88
N ARG A 129 1.12 11.79 -17.78
CA ARG A 129 -0.30 11.54 -18.02
C ARG A 129 -0.51 10.72 -19.30
N TYR A 130 -1.39 9.72 -19.22
CA TYR A 130 -1.97 9.05 -20.38
C TYR A 130 -3.25 9.77 -20.82
N GLY A 131 -3.37 10.03 -22.12
CA GLY A 131 -4.63 10.39 -22.77
C GLY A 131 -5.55 9.17 -22.95
N ALA A 132 -6.82 9.39 -23.25
CA ALA A 132 -7.79 8.31 -23.43
C ALA A 132 -7.43 7.38 -24.59
N SER A 133 -6.96 7.95 -25.71
CA SER A 133 -6.51 7.17 -26.87
C SER A 133 -5.26 6.32 -26.55
N GLU A 134 -4.37 6.80 -25.68
CA GLU A 134 -3.20 6.03 -25.25
C GLU A 134 -3.62 4.84 -24.39
N ILE A 135 -4.51 5.04 -23.43
CA ILE A 135 -5.04 3.96 -22.58
C ILE A 135 -5.79 2.93 -23.44
N GLU A 136 -6.64 3.39 -24.37
CA GLU A 136 -7.36 2.53 -25.30
C GLU A 136 -6.39 1.70 -26.16
N ALA A 137 -5.34 2.31 -26.71
CA ALA A 137 -4.35 1.61 -27.51
C ALA A 137 -3.57 0.56 -26.70
N ILE A 138 -3.25 0.85 -25.44
CA ILE A 138 -2.57 -0.10 -24.54
C ILE A 138 -3.48 -1.29 -24.22
N LEU A 139 -4.74 -1.03 -23.85
CA LEU A 139 -5.70 -2.06 -23.48
C LEU A 139 -6.23 -2.87 -24.69
N SER A 140 -6.05 -2.36 -25.91
CA SER A 140 -6.42 -3.05 -27.15
C SER A 140 -5.31 -3.93 -27.74
N VAL A 141 -4.15 -4.03 -27.08
CA VAL A 141 -3.07 -4.94 -27.52
C VAL A 141 -3.60 -6.40 -27.54
N PRO A 142 -3.42 -7.18 -28.61
CA PRO A 142 -4.03 -8.51 -28.74
C PRO A 142 -3.79 -9.47 -27.55
N GLY A 143 -2.60 -9.42 -26.95
CA GLY A 143 -2.25 -10.24 -25.79
C GLY A 143 -2.98 -9.88 -24.48
N ILE A 144 -3.59 -8.69 -24.37
CA ILE A 144 -4.30 -8.24 -23.16
C ILE A 144 -5.45 -9.17 -22.81
N SER A 145 -6.14 -9.74 -23.80
CA SER A 145 -7.26 -10.65 -23.57
C SER A 145 -6.89 -11.94 -22.83
N ASN A 146 -5.61 -12.33 -22.88
CA ASN A 146 -5.05 -13.47 -22.17
C ASN A 146 -4.44 -13.10 -20.81
N ALA A 147 -4.45 -11.81 -20.46
CA ALA A 147 -3.88 -11.26 -19.25
C ALA A 147 -4.95 -10.72 -18.30
N THR A 148 -4.54 -10.42 -17.07
CA THR A 148 -5.33 -9.63 -16.12
C THR A 148 -4.72 -8.24 -15.99
N SER A 149 -5.47 -7.19 -16.29
CA SER A 149 -5.03 -5.80 -16.16
C SER A 149 -5.37 -5.25 -14.78
N ILE A 150 -4.34 -4.94 -13.98
CA ILE A 150 -4.48 -4.24 -12.70
C ILE A 150 -4.28 -2.74 -12.96
N MET A 151 -5.35 -1.97 -12.92
CA MET A 151 -5.36 -0.53 -13.13
C MET A 151 -5.38 0.20 -11.80
N ASP A 152 -4.25 0.78 -11.40
CA ASP A 152 -4.17 1.69 -10.27
C ASP A 152 -4.55 3.10 -10.71
N ILE A 153 -5.75 3.54 -10.30
CA ILE A 153 -6.36 4.85 -10.57
C ILE A 153 -6.25 5.82 -9.39
N ILE A 154 -5.46 5.48 -8.37
CA ILE A 154 -5.40 6.25 -7.11
C ILE A 154 -4.97 7.71 -7.29
N PHE A 155 -4.24 8.04 -8.37
CA PHE A 155 -3.80 9.41 -8.67
C PHE A 155 -4.77 10.18 -9.58
N SER A 156 -5.88 9.58 -10.02
CA SER A 156 -6.89 10.32 -10.80
C SER A 156 -7.46 11.51 -10.01
N GLY A 157 -7.70 12.62 -10.67
CA GLY A 157 -8.14 13.87 -10.04
C GLY A 157 -7.01 14.76 -9.53
N LEU A 158 -5.74 14.35 -9.69
CA LEU A 158 -4.55 15.17 -9.37
C LEU A 158 -3.86 15.75 -10.61
N GLU A 159 -4.52 15.71 -11.77
CA GLU A 159 -4.08 16.42 -12.96
C GLU A 159 -4.05 17.93 -12.68
N PHE A 160 -2.98 18.61 -13.10
CA PHE A 160 -2.86 20.06 -12.88
C PHE A 160 -3.90 20.87 -13.65
N GLU A 161 -4.23 20.40 -14.85
CA GLU A 161 -5.27 20.98 -15.68
C GLU A 161 -6.56 20.17 -15.55
N LYS A 162 -7.69 20.85 -15.43
CA LYS A 162 -8.99 20.21 -15.38
C LYS A 162 -9.28 19.56 -16.73
N SER A 163 -9.15 18.24 -16.79
CA SER A 163 -9.52 17.48 -17.98
C SER A 163 -11.02 17.25 -18.04
N ALA A 164 -11.63 17.53 -19.20
CA ALA A 164 -13.01 17.10 -19.52
C ALA A 164 -13.05 15.70 -20.15
N GLU A 165 -11.89 15.04 -20.26
CA GLU A 165 -11.74 13.74 -20.90
C GLU A 165 -12.21 12.62 -19.98
N THR A 166 -13.19 11.85 -20.45
CA THR A 166 -13.62 10.60 -19.82
C THR A 166 -12.91 9.43 -20.53
N TYR A 167 -12.19 8.62 -19.78
CA TYR A 167 -11.56 7.39 -20.27
C TYR A 167 -12.65 6.34 -20.49
N GLN A 168 -13.04 6.00 -21.71
CA GLN A 168 -14.20 5.12 -21.98
C GLN A 168 -13.86 3.63 -21.78
N LEU A 169 -13.58 3.19 -20.55
CA LEU A 169 -13.07 1.84 -20.27
C LEU A 169 -14.13 0.73 -20.44
N ASP A 170 -15.41 1.04 -20.26
CA ASP A 170 -16.49 0.05 -20.42
C ASP A 170 -16.53 -0.59 -21.80
N LYS A 171 -16.27 0.18 -22.86
CA LYS A 171 -16.17 -0.29 -24.25
C LYS A 171 -15.12 -1.38 -24.45
N LEU A 172 -14.13 -1.43 -23.56
CA LEU A 172 -13.05 -2.41 -23.58
C LEU A 172 -13.34 -3.59 -22.64
N PHE A 173 -14.25 -3.41 -21.69
CA PHE A 173 -14.67 -4.45 -20.73
C PHE A 173 -15.87 -5.26 -21.25
N ASP A 174 -16.75 -4.64 -22.03
CA ASP A 174 -17.86 -5.31 -22.71
C ASP A 174 -17.36 -6.46 -23.60
N ASP A 175 -18.12 -7.56 -23.61
CA ASP A 175 -17.81 -8.88 -24.21
C ASP A 175 -16.83 -9.79 -23.42
N GLY A 176 -16.38 -9.37 -22.23
CA GLY A 176 -15.46 -10.17 -21.40
C GLY A 176 -14.08 -10.39 -22.01
N LYS A 177 -13.69 -9.49 -22.92
CA LYS A 177 -12.41 -9.47 -23.64
C LYS A 177 -11.24 -9.12 -22.74
N ILE A 178 -11.45 -8.46 -21.60
CA ILE A 178 -10.39 -8.05 -20.67
C ILE A 178 -10.77 -8.50 -19.26
N LYS A 179 -9.86 -9.23 -18.61
CA LYS A 179 -9.93 -9.45 -17.16
C LYS A 179 -9.30 -8.26 -16.47
N TYR A 180 -9.99 -7.65 -15.51
CA TYR A 180 -9.49 -6.44 -14.89
C TYR A 180 -9.70 -6.37 -13.38
N ALA A 181 -8.81 -5.62 -12.75
CA ALA A 181 -8.88 -5.17 -11.37
C ALA A 181 -8.57 -3.66 -11.35
N VAL A 182 -9.44 -2.85 -10.74
CA VAL A 182 -9.26 -1.40 -10.62
C VAL A 182 -9.03 -1.06 -9.15
N LEU A 183 -7.88 -0.49 -8.82
CA LEU A 183 -7.52 0.01 -7.50
C LEU A 183 -7.73 1.52 -7.45
N GLY A 184 -8.52 2.00 -6.50
CA GLY A 184 -8.78 3.43 -6.31
C GLY A 184 -8.98 3.79 -4.85
N GLY A 185 -9.30 5.06 -4.58
CA GLY A 185 -9.60 5.52 -3.23
C GLY A 185 -9.33 6.99 -3.01
N ILE A 186 -9.44 7.43 -1.75
CA ILE A 186 -9.47 8.86 -1.42
C ILE A 186 -8.14 9.41 -0.92
N SER A 187 -7.12 8.56 -0.73
CA SER A 187 -5.90 8.95 -0.02
C SER A 187 -5.07 10.02 -0.72
N LYS A 188 -5.17 10.13 -2.05
CA LYS A 188 -4.42 11.09 -2.85
C LYS A 188 -5.27 12.30 -3.19
N GLU A 189 -6.35 12.10 -3.95
CA GLU A 189 -7.22 13.18 -4.40
C GLU A 189 -7.75 14.05 -3.25
N PHE A 190 -8.21 13.43 -2.15
CA PHE A 190 -8.81 14.17 -1.02
C PHE A 190 -7.81 14.46 0.11
N ALA A 191 -6.50 14.26 -0.13
CA ALA A 191 -5.48 14.28 0.92
C ALA A 191 -5.84 13.37 2.14
N GLY A 192 -6.66 12.35 1.91
CA GLY A 192 -7.26 11.49 2.95
C GLY A 192 -6.38 10.33 3.39
N ALA A 193 -5.05 10.41 3.22
CA ALA A 193 -4.16 9.27 3.44
C ALA A 193 -4.24 8.67 4.86
N GLY A 194 -4.65 9.47 5.85
CA GLY A 194 -4.90 9.04 7.23
C GLY A 194 -6.22 8.31 7.45
N LEU A 195 -7.20 8.47 6.54
CA LEU A 195 -8.52 7.81 6.63
C LEU A 195 -8.46 6.32 6.27
N ARG A 196 -7.44 5.91 5.51
CA ARG A 196 -7.22 4.51 5.11
C ARG A 196 -8.46 3.92 4.42
N PHE A 197 -9.04 4.66 3.50
CA PHE A 197 -10.21 4.23 2.74
C PHE A 197 -9.89 4.16 1.25
N GLU A 198 -9.73 2.93 0.77
CA GLU A 198 -9.43 2.62 -0.63
C GLU A 198 -10.26 1.42 -1.07
N TYR A 199 -10.47 1.29 -2.37
CA TYR A 199 -11.32 0.26 -2.94
C TYR A 199 -10.63 -0.49 -4.09
N LEU A 200 -11.10 -1.71 -4.29
CA LEU A 200 -10.76 -2.59 -5.39
C LEU A 200 -12.05 -3.05 -6.06
N ILE A 201 -12.13 -2.89 -7.36
CA ILE A 201 -13.21 -3.39 -8.21
C ILE A 201 -12.65 -4.43 -9.17
N TYR A 202 -13.40 -5.49 -9.46
CA TYR A 202 -12.98 -6.50 -10.43
C TYR A 202 -14.10 -6.89 -11.40
N GLY A 203 -13.73 -7.14 -12.65
CA GLY A 203 -14.59 -7.78 -13.64
C GLY A 203 -14.02 -9.15 -14.01
N LEU A 204 -14.86 -10.19 -13.90
CA LEU A 204 -14.59 -11.60 -14.30
C LEU A 204 -13.63 -12.44 -13.42
N LEU A 205 -13.27 -12.02 -12.21
CA LEU A 205 -12.56 -12.87 -11.24
C LEU A 205 -13.52 -13.63 -10.27
N ASN A 206 -14.67 -14.08 -10.78
CA ASN A 206 -15.79 -14.65 -10.02
C ASN A 206 -15.49 -15.95 -9.21
N LYS A 207 -14.24 -16.44 -9.17
CA LYS A 207 -13.83 -17.61 -8.37
C LYS A 207 -12.87 -17.31 -7.20
N GLN A 208 -12.45 -16.06 -6.99
CA GLN A 208 -11.36 -15.73 -6.05
C GLN A 208 -11.80 -14.98 -4.77
N ASP A 209 -13.09 -14.65 -4.63
CA ASP A 209 -13.64 -13.88 -3.51
C ASP A 209 -13.29 -14.47 -2.13
N SER A 210 -13.49 -15.77 -1.97
CA SER A 210 -13.22 -16.47 -0.70
C SER A 210 -11.73 -16.45 -0.35
N PHE A 211 -10.87 -16.51 -1.36
CA PHE A 211 -9.42 -16.50 -1.16
C PHE A 211 -8.89 -15.09 -0.82
N LEU A 212 -9.39 -14.05 -1.51
CA LEU A 212 -9.05 -12.66 -1.23
C LEU A 212 -9.46 -12.27 0.19
N LEU A 213 -10.71 -12.57 0.57
CA LEU A 213 -11.22 -12.30 1.91
C LEU A 213 -10.44 -13.08 2.98
N LYS A 214 -10.14 -14.36 2.72
CA LYS A 214 -9.27 -15.17 3.60
C LYS A 214 -7.88 -14.55 3.73
N THR A 215 -7.30 -14.04 2.66
CA THR A 215 -5.99 -13.39 2.66
C THR A 215 -5.98 -12.11 3.48
N LEU A 216 -7.00 -11.27 3.32
CA LEU A 216 -7.16 -10.04 4.11
C LEU A 216 -7.33 -10.37 5.59
N GLU A 217 -8.10 -11.42 5.92
CA GLU A 217 -8.27 -11.87 7.30
C GLU A 217 -6.96 -12.42 7.90
N GLU A 218 -6.22 -13.25 7.15
CA GLU A 218 -4.92 -13.76 7.59
C GLU A 218 -3.88 -12.63 7.79
N GLN A 219 -3.92 -11.59 6.95
CA GLN A 219 -3.09 -10.40 7.13
C GLN A 219 -3.47 -9.64 8.41
N ARG A 220 -4.76 -9.48 8.70
CA ARG A 220 -5.26 -8.87 9.96
C ARG A 220 -4.82 -9.68 11.18
N CYS A 221 -4.94 -11.01 11.14
CA CYS A 221 -4.45 -11.90 12.20
C CYS A 221 -2.94 -11.76 12.41
N THR A 222 -2.17 -11.70 11.33
CA THR A 222 -0.71 -11.54 11.40
C THR A 222 -0.31 -10.20 12.01
N LEU A 223 -0.92 -9.11 11.56
CA LEU A 223 -0.64 -7.77 12.09
C LEU A 223 -1.06 -7.64 13.55
N ARG A 224 -2.20 -8.21 13.95
CA ARG A 224 -2.65 -8.27 15.35
C ARG A 224 -1.63 -9.02 16.21
N SER A 225 -1.25 -10.23 15.80
CA SER A 225 -0.24 -11.03 16.52
C SER A 225 1.09 -10.28 16.67
N ARG A 226 1.54 -9.59 15.62
CA ARG A 226 2.77 -8.78 15.68
C ARG A 226 2.62 -7.56 16.58
N ALA A 227 1.49 -6.86 16.55
CA ALA A 227 1.22 -5.77 17.46
C ALA A 227 1.26 -6.25 18.92
N ASP A 228 0.60 -7.36 19.24
CA ASP A 228 0.58 -7.93 20.60
C ASP A 228 1.99 -8.31 21.08
N ARG A 229 2.77 -8.99 20.22
CA ARG A 229 4.12 -9.46 20.54
C ARG A 229 5.12 -8.31 20.68
N LEU A 230 5.04 -7.30 19.82
CA LEU A 230 5.88 -6.10 19.93
C LEU A 230 5.47 -5.30 21.17
N SER A 231 4.17 -5.15 21.43
CA SER A 231 3.64 -4.46 22.61
C SER A 231 4.18 -5.07 23.90
N LYS A 232 4.07 -6.40 24.03
CA LYS A 232 4.62 -7.13 25.16
C LYS A 232 6.12 -6.89 25.31
N THR A 233 6.87 -7.05 24.22
CA THR A 233 8.34 -6.90 24.23
C THR A 233 8.79 -5.50 24.62
N LEU A 234 8.17 -4.47 24.05
CA LEU A 234 8.48 -3.07 24.35
C LEU A 234 8.15 -2.72 25.80
N THR A 235 7.00 -3.18 26.32
CA THR A 235 6.58 -2.95 27.71
C THR A 235 7.55 -3.60 28.70
N GLU A 236 7.92 -4.86 28.46
CA GLU A 236 8.94 -5.58 29.25
C GLU A 236 10.30 -4.88 29.21
N CYS A 237 10.62 -4.20 28.10
CA CYS A 237 11.83 -3.42 27.93
C CYS A 237 11.66 -1.95 28.35
N GLY A 238 10.67 -1.62 29.19
CA GLY A 238 10.52 -0.28 29.77
C GLY A 238 10.07 0.84 28.80
N TRP A 239 9.54 0.50 27.63
CA TRP A 239 8.89 1.48 26.76
C TRP A 239 7.45 1.70 27.18
N LYS A 240 6.98 2.95 27.09
CA LYS A 240 5.57 3.31 27.31
C LYS A 240 4.83 3.35 25.98
N ILE A 241 3.94 2.39 25.77
CA ILE A 241 3.28 2.17 24.48
C ILE A 241 1.96 2.94 24.40
N LEU A 242 1.65 3.47 23.22
CA LEU A 242 0.30 3.94 22.90
C LEU A 242 -0.53 2.76 22.35
N PRO A 243 -1.72 2.49 22.89
CA PRO A 243 -2.59 1.43 22.38
C PRO A 243 -2.82 1.58 20.87
N SER A 244 -2.56 0.52 20.12
CA SER A 244 -2.85 0.44 18.69
C SER A 244 -3.99 -0.53 18.47
N GLN A 245 -5.03 -0.09 17.73
CA GLN A 245 -6.19 -0.92 17.37
C GLN A 245 -6.09 -1.46 15.93
N GLY A 246 -5.02 -1.09 15.19
CA GLY A 246 -4.81 -1.52 13.81
C GLY A 246 -3.72 -0.75 13.07
N GLY A 247 -3.56 -1.04 11.78
CA GLY A 247 -2.56 -0.42 10.91
C GLY A 247 -1.22 -1.17 10.89
N LEU A 248 -0.21 -0.54 10.29
CA LEU A 248 1.11 -1.13 10.07
C LEU A 248 2.15 -0.67 11.09
N PHE A 249 1.76 0.17 12.04
CA PHE A 249 2.70 0.88 12.90
C PHE A 249 2.29 0.82 14.36
N MET A 250 3.29 0.94 15.23
CA MET A 250 3.12 1.08 16.67
C MET A 250 3.96 2.26 17.14
N VAL A 251 3.44 3.03 18.09
CA VAL A 251 4.12 4.19 18.64
C VAL A 251 4.40 3.95 20.12
N ALA A 252 5.65 4.16 20.53
CA ALA A 252 6.05 3.99 21.93
C ALA A 252 7.08 5.04 22.35
N SER A 253 7.01 5.46 23.60
CA SER A 253 7.93 6.39 24.22
C SER A 253 9.03 5.63 24.97
N PRO A 254 10.31 5.96 24.76
CA PRO A 254 11.42 5.40 25.52
C PRO A 254 11.66 6.16 26.82
N ALA A 255 10.62 6.66 27.48
CA ALA A 255 10.73 7.56 28.62
C ALA A 255 11.66 7.04 29.74
N ASN A 256 11.69 5.72 29.98
CA ASN A 256 12.57 5.11 30.99
C ASN A 256 14.06 5.12 30.63
N TYR A 257 14.40 5.42 29.38
CA TYR A 257 15.78 5.60 28.92
C TYR A 257 16.20 7.07 28.91
N PHE A 258 15.28 8.02 29.05
CA PHE A 258 15.64 9.43 29.00
C PHE A 258 16.65 9.78 30.08
N ASN A 259 17.61 10.61 29.71
CA ASN A 259 18.74 11.05 30.53
C ASN A 259 19.76 9.95 30.89
N LYS A 260 19.56 8.69 30.48
CA LYS A 260 20.63 7.69 30.56
C LYS A 260 21.73 8.04 29.54
N VAL A 261 22.98 7.83 29.94
CA VAL A 261 24.15 8.01 29.07
C VAL A 261 24.49 6.66 28.46
N ILE A 262 24.57 6.60 27.13
CA ILE A 262 24.97 5.40 26.41
C ILE A 262 26.27 5.69 25.67
N GLU A 263 27.26 4.85 25.88
CA GLU A 263 28.48 4.82 25.07
C GLU A 263 28.29 3.89 23.88
N VAL A 264 28.61 4.37 22.69
CA VAL A 264 28.56 3.59 21.46
C VAL A 264 29.87 3.71 20.69
N SER A 265 30.21 2.65 19.97
CA SER A 265 31.38 2.59 19.10
C SER A 265 30.91 2.45 17.66
N SER A 266 31.46 3.26 16.75
CA SER A 266 31.28 3.08 15.31
C SER A 266 32.64 3.15 14.58
N SER A 267 32.60 2.96 13.26
CA SER A 267 33.78 3.14 12.39
C SER A 267 34.43 4.52 12.49
N SER A 268 33.70 5.53 12.99
CA SER A 268 34.18 6.91 13.17
C SER A 268 34.65 7.21 14.61
N GLY A 269 34.69 6.22 15.50
CA GLY A 269 35.19 6.36 16.87
C GLY A 269 34.14 6.07 17.96
N LYS A 270 34.50 6.35 19.21
CA LYS A 270 33.62 6.20 20.38
C LYS A 270 32.93 7.53 20.69
N PHE A 271 31.63 7.49 20.96
CA PHE A 271 30.85 8.66 21.36
C PHE A 271 29.80 8.29 22.39
N SER A 272 29.55 9.21 23.30
CA SER A 272 28.50 9.12 24.30
C SER A 272 27.40 10.13 24.01
N TYR A 273 26.15 9.77 24.18
CA TYR A 273 25.06 10.74 24.24
C TYR A 273 24.09 10.41 25.36
N THR A 274 23.51 11.48 25.91
CA THR A 274 22.37 11.44 26.82
C THR A 274 21.11 11.18 26.01
N VAL A 275 20.42 10.07 26.30
CA VAL A 275 19.26 9.62 25.52
C VAL A 275 18.08 10.56 25.67
N ASN A 276 17.45 10.88 24.54
CA ASN A 276 16.20 11.61 24.44
C ASN A 276 15.37 11.09 23.23
N GLY A 277 14.19 11.68 23.01
CA GLY A 277 13.28 11.24 21.95
C GLY A 277 13.83 11.37 20.53
N SER A 278 14.76 12.30 20.30
CA SER A 278 15.29 12.58 18.97
C SER A 278 16.51 11.72 18.62
N ASN A 279 17.29 11.27 19.61
CA ASN A 279 18.55 10.58 19.37
C ASN A 279 18.53 9.06 19.64
N ILE A 280 17.51 8.51 20.31
CA ILE A 280 17.51 7.09 20.69
C ILE A 280 17.64 6.11 19.52
N HIS A 281 17.12 6.47 18.34
CA HIS A 281 17.23 5.64 17.13
C HIS A 281 18.69 5.38 16.75
N LYS A 282 19.60 6.34 17.02
CA LYS A 282 21.05 6.16 16.81
C LYS A 282 21.62 5.15 17.79
N ALA A 283 21.14 5.16 19.03
CA ALA A 283 21.55 4.19 20.05
C ALA A 283 21.20 2.77 19.68
N LEU A 284 19.94 2.56 19.28
CA LEU A 284 19.48 1.28 18.81
C LEU A 284 20.27 0.81 17.58
N PHE A 285 20.55 1.72 16.64
CA PHE A 285 21.34 1.38 15.46
C PHE A 285 22.76 0.95 15.80
N TYR A 286 23.52 1.75 16.56
CA TYR A 286 24.93 1.46 16.83
C TYR A 286 25.14 0.30 17.81
N THR A 287 24.16 -0.02 18.65
CA THR A 287 24.30 -1.13 19.62
C THR A 287 23.73 -2.45 19.11
N THR A 288 22.59 -2.43 18.40
CA THR A 288 21.88 -3.65 18.02
C THR A 288 21.52 -3.71 16.54
N GLY A 289 21.85 -2.69 15.76
CA GLY A 289 21.49 -2.59 14.34
C GLY A 289 20.01 -2.26 14.09
N LEU A 290 19.23 -1.98 15.14
CA LEU A 290 17.80 -1.71 15.00
C LEU A 290 17.54 -0.27 14.55
N LEU A 291 16.82 -0.13 13.44
CA LEU A 291 16.37 1.16 12.91
C LEU A 291 14.88 1.38 13.22
N ILE A 292 14.57 2.57 13.73
CA ILE A 292 13.20 3.03 14.01
C ILE A 292 13.05 4.50 13.63
N ASN A 293 11.82 4.99 13.51
CA ASN A 293 11.59 6.43 13.31
C ASN A 293 11.53 7.14 14.66
N ASN A 294 12.27 8.24 14.81
CA ASN A 294 12.32 9.06 16.02
C ASN A 294 11.19 10.10 16.10
N ASP A 295 11.17 10.90 17.16
CA ASP A 295 10.14 11.92 17.39
C ASP A 295 10.16 13.07 16.37
N ILE A 296 11.34 13.48 15.88
CA ILE A 296 11.49 14.48 14.82
C ILE A 296 10.81 14.00 13.53
N TRP A 297 11.12 12.76 13.13
CA TRP A 297 10.57 12.20 11.89
C TRP A 297 9.07 11.98 11.98
N THR A 298 8.58 11.54 13.15
CA THR A 298 7.14 11.28 13.35
C THR A 298 6.34 12.56 13.62
N GLY A 299 6.98 13.65 14.04
CA GLY A 299 6.32 14.85 14.54
C GLY A 299 5.68 14.70 15.92
N ILE A 300 5.87 13.56 16.60
CA ILE A 300 5.24 13.25 17.89
C ILE A 300 6.31 13.31 18.99
N LYS A 301 6.43 14.48 19.65
CA LYS A 301 7.46 14.77 20.66
C LYS A 301 7.58 13.65 21.71
N GLY A 302 8.77 13.07 21.86
CA GLY A 302 9.05 12.02 22.85
C GLY A 302 8.58 10.61 22.50
N TYR A 303 8.07 10.38 21.28
CA TYR A 303 7.62 9.08 20.81
C TYR A 303 8.35 8.63 19.55
N CYS A 304 8.58 7.32 19.44
CA CYS A 304 9.15 6.69 18.26
C CYS A 304 8.13 5.76 17.60
N ARG A 305 8.26 5.53 16.30
CA ARG A 305 7.40 4.62 15.52
C ARG A 305 8.14 3.38 15.06
N PHE A 306 7.49 2.23 15.26
CA PHE A 306 7.89 0.90 14.83
C PHE A 306 7.00 0.43 13.67
N VAL A 307 7.57 -0.37 12.77
CA VAL A 307 6.88 -0.91 11.57
C VAL A 307 6.62 -2.40 11.77
N LEU A 308 5.36 -2.81 11.62
CA LEU A 308 4.91 -4.20 11.77
C LEU A 308 4.92 -4.98 10.45
N SER A 309 4.89 -4.28 9.32
CA SER A 309 4.83 -4.86 7.97
C SER A 309 6.22 -5.19 7.40
N VAL A 310 6.99 -5.98 8.15
CA VAL A 310 8.31 -6.50 7.73
C VAL A 310 8.25 -8.01 7.49
N SER A 311 9.31 -8.64 6.99
CA SER A 311 9.33 -10.12 6.88
C SER A 311 9.32 -10.78 8.27
N ALA A 312 8.90 -12.04 8.35
CA ALA A 312 8.83 -12.76 9.63
C ALA A 312 10.20 -12.81 10.33
N ASP A 313 11.26 -13.16 9.60
CA ASP A 313 12.63 -13.20 10.12
C ASP A 313 13.11 -11.82 10.62
N VAL A 314 12.81 -10.74 9.88
CA VAL A 314 13.16 -9.38 10.30
C VAL A 314 12.39 -8.99 11.56
N PHE A 315 11.11 -9.37 11.67
CA PHE A 315 10.31 -9.11 12.86
C PHE A 315 10.90 -9.79 14.11
N GLU A 316 11.26 -11.08 14.02
CA GLU A 316 11.90 -11.80 15.13
C GLU A 316 13.23 -11.17 15.55
N LYS A 317 14.08 -10.84 14.57
CA LYS A 317 15.37 -10.16 14.82
C LYS A 317 15.17 -8.80 15.47
N ALA A 318 14.15 -8.05 15.09
CA ALA A 318 13.82 -6.76 15.69
C ALA A 318 13.41 -6.90 17.17
N LEU A 319 12.58 -7.89 17.52
CA LEU A 319 12.21 -8.15 18.91
C LEU A 319 13.44 -8.51 19.76
N LEU A 320 14.34 -9.33 19.24
CA LEU A 320 15.61 -9.67 19.90
C LEU A 320 16.50 -8.43 20.08
N ALA A 321 16.58 -7.57 19.06
CA ALA A 321 17.37 -6.34 19.13
C ALA A 321 16.85 -5.37 20.20
N VAL A 322 15.53 -5.22 20.36
CA VAL A 322 14.94 -4.43 21.46
C VAL A 322 15.35 -4.99 22.83
N ARG A 323 15.27 -6.31 23.02
CA ARG A 323 15.64 -6.96 24.30
C ARG A 323 17.13 -6.81 24.61
N LYS A 324 17.99 -7.00 23.60
CA LYS A 324 19.44 -6.81 23.72
C LYS A 324 19.78 -5.37 24.09
N PHE A 325 19.14 -4.40 23.46
CA PHE A 325 19.34 -2.99 23.80
C PHE A 325 18.94 -2.70 25.24
N HIS A 326 17.77 -3.21 25.68
CA HIS A 326 17.36 -3.06 27.07
C HIS A 326 18.45 -3.59 28.00
N ALA A 327 18.87 -4.84 27.86
CA ALA A 327 19.88 -5.47 28.72
C ALA A 327 21.23 -4.72 28.78
N LEU A 328 21.60 -3.98 27.72
CA LEU A 328 22.82 -3.16 27.70
C LEU A 328 22.69 -1.85 28.49
N VAL A 329 21.47 -1.34 28.65
CA VAL A 329 21.18 0.00 29.16
C VAL A 329 20.40 -0.05 30.49
N SER A 330 19.83 -1.20 30.85
CA SER A 330 19.03 -1.47 32.05
C SER A 330 19.75 -1.04 33.31
#